data_AF-A0A0A9ECR1-F1
#
_entry.id   AF-A0A0A9ECR1-F1
#
_cell.length_a   1.000
_cell.length_b   1.000
_cell.length_c   1.000
_cell.angle_alpha   90.00
_cell.angle_beta   90.00
_cell.angle_gamma   90.00
#
_symmetry.space_group_name_H-M   'P 1'
#
loop_
_entity.id
_entity.type
_entity.pdbx_description
1 polymer ?
#
loop_
_entity_poly.entity_id
_entity_poly.type
_entity_poly.pdbx_seq_one_letter_code
_entity_poly.pdbx_strand_id
1 'polypeptide(L)'
;MDKATQEVVNAIVEAQSCGLGLVMNKISLGPNFPTINLQRSVGLPELRSLRRTFIKLAGQYSLSGPPPPTDADSAKRMFVDYLNREVGA
;
A
#
# COMPACT_ATOMS: atom_id res chain seq x y z
N MET A 1 6.83 -2.47 -10.22
CA MET A 1 5.52 -2.16 -9.60
C MET A 1 4.93 -3.33 -8.80
N ASP A 2 4.70 -4.52 -9.39
CA ASP A 2 4.11 -5.66 -8.65
C ASP A 2 4.93 -6.10 -7.42
N LYS A 3 6.26 -6.29 -7.59
CA LYS A 3 7.16 -6.59 -6.46
C LYS A 3 7.11 -5.49 -5.38
N ALA A 4 7.11 -4.24 -5.80
CA ALA A 4 7.12 -3.09 -4.91
C ALA A 4 5.86 -3.03 -4.05
N THR A 5 4.67 -3.22 -4.65
CA THR A 5 3.40 -3.25 -3.93
C THR A 5 3.25 -4.50 -3.06
N GLN A 6 3.80 -5.64 -3.49
CA GLN A 6 3.84 -6.85 -2.68
C GLN A 6 4.65 -6.66 -1.39
N GLU A 7 5.78 -5.96 -1.44
CA GLU A 7 6.57 -5.66 -0.23
C GLU A 7 5.78 -4.80 0.76
N VAL A 8 4.97 -3.85 0.27
CA VAL A 8 4.07 -3.07 1.14
C VAL A 8 3.03 -3.99 1.80
N VAL A 9 2.40 -4.88 1.02
CA VAL A 9 1.40 -5.82 1.56
C VAL A 9 2.01 -6.73 2.62
N ASN A 10 3.19 -7.30 2.35
CA ASN A 10 3.88 -8.14 3.33
C ASN A 10 4.21 -7.37 4.60
N ALA A 11 4.78 -6.16 4.49
CA ALA A 11 5.08 -5.33 5.65
C ALA A 11 3.84 -4.97 6.48
N ILE A 12 2.68 -4.76 5.83
CA ILE A 12 1.42 -4.53 6.55
C ILE A 12 0.98 -5.79 7.31
N VAL A 13 1.00 -6.94 6.65
CA VAL A 13 0.62 -8.23 7.24
C VAL A 13 1.56 -8.58 8.39
N GLU A 14 2.86 -8.37 8.23
CA GLU A 14 3.86 -8.55 9.27
C GLU A 14 3.63 -7.59 10.44
N ALA A 15 3.33 -6.30 10.18
CA ALA A 15 3.02 -5.34 11.24
C ALA A 15 1.73 -5.71 12.00
N GLN A 16 0.68 -6.14 11.32
CA GLN A 16 -0.56 -6.61 11.94
C GLN A 16 -0.37 -7.92 12.71
N SER A 17 0.48 -8.83 12.21
CA SER A 17 0.80 -10.10 12.85
C SER A 17 1.75 -9.94 14.04
N CYS A 18 2.64 -8.95 14.01
CA CYS A 18 3.58 -8.63 15.09
C CYS A 18 2.88 -7.83 16.20
N GLY A 19 1.91 -6.98 15.83
CA GLY A 19 1.07 -6.18 16.72
C GLY A 19 -0.04 -6.97 17.43
N LEU A 20 0.29 -8.12 18.03
CA LEU A 20 -0.61 -8.95 18.83
C LEU A 20 -1.25 -8.12 19.98
N GLY A 21 -2.39 -7.48 19.71
CA GLY A 21 -3.26 -6.86 20.70
C GLY A 21 -3.25 -5.34 20.82
N LEU A 22 -2.47 -4.61 20.00
CA LEU A 22 -2.52 -3.15 19.96
C LEU A 22 -2.99 -2.69 18.59
N VAL A 23 -3.94 -1.75 18.56
CA VAL A 23 -4.43 -1.09 17.36
C VAL A 23 -3.26 -0.27 16.77
N MET A 24 -2.36 -0.95 16.06
CA MET A 24 -1.27 -0.34 15.31
C MET A 24 -1.90 0.32 14.08
N ASN A 25 -2.45 1.51 14.33
CA ASN A 25 -3.02 2.36 13.30
C ASN A 25 -1.94 2.93 12.38
N LYS A 26 -0.65 2.78 12.70
CA LYS A 26 0.47 3.40 11.97
C LYS A 26 1.56 2.39 11.63
N ILE A 27 1.78 2.17 10.34
CA ILE A 27 2.79 1.25 9.82
C ILE A 27 3.82 2.06 9.03
N SER A 28 5.08 2.01 9.47
CA SER A 28 6.19 2.68 8.79
C SER A 28 6.96 1.68 7.94
N LEU A 29 6.95 1.87 6.61
CA LEU A 29 7.65 1.00 5.66
C LEU A 29 9.16 1.28 5.56
N GLY A 30 9.63 2.32 6.24
CA GLY A 30 11.00 2.81 6.19
C GLY A 30 11.06 4.33 6.26
N PRO A 31 12.27 4.92 6.41
CA PRO A 31 12.44 6.35 6.63
C PRO A 31 12.05 7.26 5.44
N ASN A 32 11.96 6.70 4.22
CA ASN A 32 11.63 7.46 3.01
C ASN A 32 10.16 7.38 2.59
N PHE A 33 9.36 6.57 3.29
CA PHE A 33 7.96 6.32 2.93
C PHE A 33 7.00 7.01 3.89
N PRO A 34 5.86 7.52 3.38
CA PRO A 34 4.78 7.97 4.25
C PRO A 34 4.33 6.82 5.17
N THR A 35 3.94 7.16 6.38
CA THR A 35 3.38 6.18 7.31
C THR A 35 1.99 5.79 6.83
N ILE A 36 1.71 4.49 6.75
CA ILE A 36 0.38 3.98 6.41
C ILE A 36 -0.49 4.12 7.65
N ASN A 37 -1.58 4.87 7.54
CA ASN A 37 -2.57 5.02 8.58
C ASN A 37 -3.73 4.04 8.31
N LEU A 38 -3.94 3.05 9.17
CA LEU A 38 -4.97 2.02 9.02
C LEU A 38 -5.99 2.14 10.15
N GLN A 39 -7.07 2.89 9.92
CA GLN A 39 -8.09 3.12 10.98
C GLN A 39 -8.71 1.82 11.49
N ARG A 40 -8.65 0.76 10.68
CA ARG A 40 -9.14 -0.57 10.99
C ARG A 40 -8.13 -1.64 10.59
N SER A 41 -8.28 -2.82 11.18
CA SER A 41 -7.58 -4.01 10.69
C SER A 41 -8.08 -4.36 9.28
N VAL A 42 -7.19 -4.24 8.30
CA VAL A 42 -7.42 -4.61 6.90
C VAL A 42 -7.05 -6.08 6.74
N GLY A 43 -7.94 -6.90 6.19
CA GLY A 43 -7.65 -8.31 5.96
C GLY A 43 -6.72 -8.52 4.77
N LEU A 44 -5.93 -9.61 4.78
CA LEU A 44 -5.16 -10.05 3.61
C LEU A 44 -5.97 -10.12 2.30
N PRO A 45 -7.22 -10.64 2.25
CA PRO A 45 -8.01 -10.63 1.01
C PRO A 45 -8.33 -9.22 0.51
N GLU A 46 -8.58 -8.27 1.43
CA GLU A 46 -8.86 -6.87 1.10
C GLU A 46 -7.61 -6.17 0.57
N LEU A 47 -6.46 -6.34 1.22
CA LEU A 47 -5.16 -5.85 0.73
C LEU A 47 -4.83 -6.38 -0.67
N ARG A 48 -5.10 -7.66 -0.94
CA ARG A 48 -4.91 -8.24 -2.29
C ARG A 48 -5.84 -7.60 -3.33
N SER A 49 -7.08 -7.31 -2.95
CA SER A 49 -8.04 -6.63 -3.83
C SER A 49 -7.56 -5.20 -4.15
N LEU A 50 -7.21 -4.42 -3.11
CA LEU A 50 -6.66 -3.06 -3.23
C LEU A 50 -5.40 -3.03 -4.10
N ARG A 51 -4.49 -3.99 -3.91
CA ARG A 51 -3.29 -4.15 -4.75
C ARG A 51 -3.64 -4.35 -6.22
N ARG A 52 -4.59 -5.26 -6.51
CA ARG A 52 -5.04 -5.51 -7.89
C ARG A 52 -5.67 -4.28 -8.52
N THR A 53 -6.53 -3.58 -7.78
CA THR A 53 -7.18 -2.34 -8.23
C THR A 53 -6.14 -1.27 -8.51
N PHE A 54 -5.19 -1.05 -7.60
CA PHE A 54 -4.09 -0.12 -7.80
C PHE A 54 -3.25 -0.44 -9.04
N ILE A 55 -2.84 -1.70 -9.23
CA ILE A 55 -2.07 -2.11 -10.42
C ILE A 55 -2.88 -1.87 -11.71
N LYS A 56 -4.18 -2.18 -11.68
CA LYS A 56 -5.08 -1.94 -12.81
C LYS A 56 -5.23 -0.44 -13.12
N LEU A 57 -5.40 0.38 -12.07
CA LEU A 57 -5.48 1.83 -12.19
C LEU A 57 -4.17 2.42 -12.71
N ALA A 58 -3.02 2.00 -12.18
CA ALA A 58 -1.70 2.45 -12.65
C ALA A 58 -1.44 2.04 -14.11
N GLY A 59 -1.89 0.85 -14.52
CA GLY A 59 -1.87 0.43 -15.92
C GLY A 59 -2.81 1.23 -16.82
N GLN A 60 -3.99 1.62 -16.32
CA GLN A 60 -4.93 2.49 -17.05
C GLN A 60 -4.47 3.95 -17.12
N TYR A 61 -3.80 4.45 -16.07
CA TYR A 61 -3.19 5.79 -16.06
C TYR A 61 -2.13 5.94 -17.16
N SER A 62 -1.49 4.83 -17.59
CA SER A 62 -0.58 4.81 -18.73
C SER A 62 -1.26 5.14 -20.08
N LEU A 63 -2.60 5.17 -20.15
CA LEU A 63 -3.37 5.43 -21.37
C LEU A 63 -3.98 6.86 -21.45
N SER A 64 -3.92 7.66 -20.39
CA SER A 64 -4.46 9.04 -20.39
C SER A 64 -3.76 10.02 -19.43
N GLY A 65 -2.66 9.62 -18.77
CA GLY A 65 -1.97 10.43 -17.78
C GLY A 65 -0.46 10.19 -17.76
N PRO A 66 0.27 10.86 -16.84
CA PRO A 66 1.72 10.76 -16.74
C PRO A 66 2.18 9.30 -16.56
N PRO A 67 3.39 8.97 -17.05
CA PRO A 67 3.85 7.59 -17.16
C PRO A 67 3.85 6.87 -15.80
N PRO A 68 3.64 5.54 -15.80
CA PRO A 68 3.66 4.75 -14.58
C PRO A 68 5.02 4.87 -13.89
N PRO A 69 5.08 4.76 -12.55
CA PRO A 69 6.33 4.89 -11.81
C PRO A 69 7.32 3.83 -12.30
N THR A 70 8.44 4.30 -12.86
CA THR A 70 9.53 3.43 -13.33
C THR A 70 10.33 2.87 -12.15
N ASP A 71 10.31 3.57 -11.01
CA ASP A 71 11.05 3.25 -9.81
C ASP A 71 10.21 2.51 -8.75
N ALA A 72 10.87 1.58 -8.03
CA ALA A 72 10.22 0.77 -7.00
C ALA A 72 9.80 1.58 -5.78
N ASP A 73 10.58 2.58 -5.37
CA ASP A 73 10.29 3.47 -4.25
C ASP A 73 9.08 4.36 -4.59
N SER A 74 9.07 4.93 -5.79
CA SER A 74 7.92 5.70 -6.30
C SER A 74 6.63 4.88 -6.32
N ALA A 75 6.70 3.62 -6.75
CA ALA A 75 5.56 2.70 -6.75
C ALA A 75 5.06 2.37 -5.33
N LYS A 76 5.97 2.16 -4.37
CA LYS A 76 5.61 1.98 -2.94
C LYS A 76 4.91 3.21 -2.41
N ARG A 77 5.46 4.40 -2.67
CA ARG A 77 4.93 5.68 -2.19
C ARG A 77 3.52 5.95 -2.72
N MET A 78 3.28 5.74 -4.02
CA MET A 78 1.94 5.84 -4.60
C MET A 78 0.96 4.82 -4.03
N PHE A 79 1.41 3.59 -3.79
CA PHE A 79 0.54 2.56 -3.24
C PHE A 79 0.17 2.85 -1.78
N VAL A 80 1.13 3.34 -0.99
CA VAL A 80 0.86 3.80 0.39
C VAL A 80 -0.14 4.96 0.42
N ASP A 81 -0.01 5.92 -0.49
CA ASP A 81 -0.96 7.03 -0.61
C ASP A 81 -2.37 6.53 -0.94
N TYR A 82 -2.48 5.62 -1.91
CA TYR A 82 -3.73 4.94 -2.26
C TYR A 82 -4.34 4.21 -1.05
N LEU A 83 -3.55 3.47 -0.27
CA LEU A 83 -4.03 2.79 0.93
C LEU A 83 -4.53 3.79 1.98
N ASN A 84 -3.80 4.88 2.24
CA ASN A 84 -4.26 5.92 3.18
C ASN A 84 -5.60 6.53 2.73
N ARG A 85 -5.84 6.65 1.43
CA ARG A 85 -7.12 7.15 0.89
C ARG A 85 -8.26 6.15 1.03
N GLU A 86 -8.01 4.86 0.84
CA GLU A 86 -9.07 3.83 0.81
C GLU A 86 -9.41 3.30 2.21
N VAL A 87 -8.41 3.14 3.08
CA VAL A 87 -8.55 2.50 4.41
C VAL A 87 -8.07 3.38 5.57
N GLY A 88 -7.48 4.54 5.28
CA GLY A 88 -7.04 5.52 6.27
C GLY A 88 -8.02 6.66 6.53
N ALA A 89 -9.18 6.69 5.85
CA ALA A 89 -10.24 7.69 5.98
C ALA A 89 -11.36 7.27 6.95
#